data_AF-A0A842KI14-F1
#
_entry.id   AF-A0A842KI14-F1
#
_cell.length_a   1.000
_cell.length_b   1.000
_cell.length_c   1.000
_cell.angle_alpha   90.00
_cell.angle_beta   90.00
_cell.angle_gamma   90.00
#
_symmetry.space_group_name_H-M   'P 1'
#
loop_
_entity.id
_entity.type
_entity.pdbx_description
1 polymer ?
#
loop_
_entity_poly.entity_id
_entity_poly.type
_entity_poly.pdbx_seq_one_letter_code
_entity_poly.pdbx_strand_id
1 'polypeptide(L)'
;MLDLAMSASKEVAERLIENALEDCISAFDGFGRELCRMQAEKSTDADKARTLSFQNLSRVRQTLMNLFGIDLADALTSEEWNMVIQAFQKRHLIAHKMGVIDEEYVRKAGDIHAIVGRKISIQEEEVRGLINLLRKLGSCLSQKIQSATEES
;
A
#
# COMPACT_ATOMS: atom_id res chain seq x y z
N MET A 1 -15.79 -8.85 -3.17
CA MET A 1 -15.56 -8.29 -4.52
C MET A 1 -14.85 -9.28 -5.43
N LEU A 2 -13.68 -9.81 -5.03
CA LEU A 2 -12.96 -10.79 -5.86
C LEU A 2 -13.81 -12.04 -6.18
N ASP A 3 -14.43 -12.67 -5.19
CA ASP A 3 -15.29 -13.84 -5.44
C ASP A 3 -16.54 -13.51 -6.31
N LEU A 4 -17.01 -12.26 -6.26
CA LEU A 4 -18.12 -11.80 -7.11
C LEU A 4 -17.65 -11.60 -8.56
N ALA A 5 -16.40 -11.15 -8.77
CA ALA A 5 -15.82 -10.95 -10.09
C ALA A 5 -15.79 -12.25 -10.91
N MET A 6 -15.59 -13.41 -10.26
CA MET A 6 -15.55 -14.73 -10.91
C MET A 6 -16.83 -15.12 -11.67
N SER A 7 -17.97 -14.53 -11.31
CA SER A 7 -19.29 -14.84 -11.92
C SER A 7 -19.90 -13.66 -12.67
N ALA A 8 -19.19 -12.54 -12.76
CA ALA A 8 -19.66 -11.33 -13.42
C ALA A 8 -19.29 -11.30 -14.90
N SER A 9 -19.88 -10.37 -15.67
CA SER A 9 -19.39 -10.07 -17.01
C SER A 9 -17.98 -9.49 -16.93
N LYS A 10 -17.21 -9.60 -18.02
CA LYS A 10 -15.80 -9.17 -18.05
C LYS A 10 -15.60 -7.74 -17.56
N GLU A 11 -16.39 -6.79 -18.05
CA GLU A 11 -16.24 -5.37 -17.71
C GLU A 11 -16.57 -5.10 -16.23
N VAL A 12 -17.53 -5.86 -15.67
CA VAL A 12 -17.89 -5.76 -14.26
C VAL A 12 -16.81 -6.41 -13.40
N ALA A 13 -16.28 -7.56 -13.81
CA ALA A 13 -15.19 -8.26 -13.13
C ALA A 13 -13.94 -7.38 -13.04
N GLU A 14 -13.52 -6.75 -14.14
CA GLU A 14 -12.39 -5.82 -14.17
C GLU A 14 -12.56 -4.68 -13.15
N ARG A 15 -13.73 -4.03 -13.13
CA ARG A 15 -14.02 -2.96 -12.15
C ARG A 15 -14.06 -3.46 -10.71
N LEU A 16 -14.58 -4.66 -10.47
CA LEU A 16 -14.60 -5.25 -9.12
C LEU A 16 -13.19 -5.55 -8.61
N ILE A 17 -12.28 -5.98 -9.49
CA ILE A 17 -10.87 -6.22 -9.16
C ILE A 17 -10.15 -4.89 -8.90
N GLU A 18 -10.35 -3.88 -9.74
CA GLU A 18 -9.82 -2.52 -9.54
C GLU A 18 -10.27 -1.92 -8.20
N ASN A 19 -11.56 -2.03 -7.87
CA ASN A 19 -12.10 -1.57 -6.59
C ASN A 19 -11.51 -2.35 -5.41
N ALA A 20 -11.32 -3.67 -5.54
CA ALA A 20 -10.70 -4.47 -4.49
C ALA A 20 -9.25 -4.05 -4.20
N LEU A 21 -8.49 -3.67 -5.24
CA LEU A 21 -7.16 -3.10 -5.08
C LEU A 21 -7.21 -1.77 -4.31
N GLU A 22 -8.08 -0.84 -4.70
CA GLU A 22 -8.21 0.46 -4.01
C GLU A 22 -8.66 0.30 -2.55
N ASP A 23 -9.64 -0.57 -2.29
CA ASP A 23 -10.21 -0.76 -0.96
C ASP A 23 -9.20 -1.36 0.01
N CYS A 24 -8.42 -2.37 -0.42
CA CYS A 24 -7.43 -2.98 0.46
C CYS A 24 -6.28 -2.01 0.81
N ILE A 25 -5.86 -1.17 -0.13
CA ILE A 25 -4.87 -0.10 0.10
C ILE A 25 -5.45 0.97 1.05
N SER A 26 -6.69 1.38 0.83
CA SER A 26 -7.36 2.38 1.67
C SER A 26 -7.59 1.88 3.10
N ALA A 27 -7.92 0.60 3.25
CA ALA A 27 -8.05 -0.05 4.55
C ALA A 27 -6.71 -0.09 5.29
N PHE A 28 -5.62 -0.49 4.61
CA PHE A 28 -4.28 -0.45 5.19
C PHE A 28 -3.87 0.96 5.58
N ASP A 29 -4.21 1.95 4.76
CA ASP A 29 -3.90 3.33 5.05
C ASP A 29 -4.65 3.86 6.27
N GLY A 30 -5.96 3.61 6.37
CA GLY A 30 -6.73 3.91 7.58
C GLY A 30 -6.16 3.25 8.83
N PHE A 31 -5.81 1.97 8.76
CA PHE A 31 -5.18 1.23 9.86
C PHE A 31 -3.87 1.87 10.31
N GLY A 32 -2.93 2.12 9.38
CA GLY A 32 -1.63 2.68 9.70
C GLY A 32 -1.72 4.08 10.30
N ARG A 33 -2.62 4.93 9.78
CA ARG A 33 -2.89 6.26 10.33
C ARG A 33 -3.37 6.19 11.78
N GLU A 34 -4.38 5.37 12.04
CA GLU A 34 -4.96 5.29 13.38
C GLU A 34 -3.95 4.75 14.39
N LEU A 35 -3.16 3.76 14.00
CA LEU A 35 -2.08 3.23 14.83
C LEU A 35 -1.04 4.30 15.18
N CYS A 36 -0.58 5.08 14.19
CA CYS A 36 0.37 6.17 14.43
C CYS A 36 -0.24 7.29 15.27
N ARG A 37 -1.52 7.61 15.07
CA ARG A 37 -2.25 8.61 15.86
C ARG A 37 -2.34 8.22 17.34
N MET A 38 -2.67 6.96 17.63
CA MET A 38 -2.76 6.45 19.00
C MET A 38 -1.40 6.44 19.72
N GLN A 39 -0.30 6.33 18.98
CA GLN A 39 1.05 6.21 19.53
C GLN A 39 1.90 7.46 19.26
N ALA A 40 1.27 8.57 18.87
CA ALA A 40 1.95 9.79 18.43
C ALA A 40 2.89 10.37 19.50
N GLU A 41 2.51 10.31 20.77
CA GLU A 41 3.31 10.81 21.91
C GLU A 41 4.64 10.06 22.10
N LYS A 42 4.78 8.89 21.46
CA LYS A 42 6.00 8.08 21.53
C LYS A 42 6.91 8.28 20.32
N SER A 43 6.49 9.14 19.38
CA SER A 43 7.30 9.52 18.25
C SER A 43 8.18 10.73 18.55
N THR A 44 9.17 10.96 17.71
CA THR A 44 10.00 12.17 17.78
C THR A 44 9.26 13.46 17.41
N ASP A 45 8.07 13.36 16.78
CA ASP A 45 7.21 14.47 16.37
C ASP A 45 5.74 14.00 16.30
N ALA A 46 5.01 14.23 17.39
CA ALA A 46 3.64 13.75 17.57
C ALA A 46 2.65 14.33 16.54
N ASP A 47 2.81 15.60 16.15
CA ASP A 47 1.90 16.23 15.18
C ASP A 47 2.10 15.66 13.78
N LYS A 48 3.35 15.35 13.42
CA LYS A 48 3.65 14.64 12.19
C LYS A 48 3.17 13.18 12.23
N ALA A 49 3.27 12.50 13.37
CA ALA A 49 2.74 11.14 13.52
C ALA A 49 1.22 11.08 13.35
N ARG A 50 0.48 12.07 13.87
CA ARG A 50 -1.00 12.17 13.74
C ARG A 50 -1.48 12.44 12.32
N THR A 51 -0.64 13.04 11.48
CA THR A 51 -0.99 13.45 10.12
C THR A 51 -0.38 12.57 9.04
N LEU A 52 0.32 11.50 9.43
CA LEU A 52 0.92 10.54 8.50
C LEU A 52 -0.17 9.93 7.61
N SER A 53 0.13 9.73 6.33
CA SER A 53 -0.72 8.98 5.38
C SER A 53 0.09 7.86 4.76
N PHE A 54 -0.55 6.71 4.61
CA PHE A 54 0.01 5.47 4.13
C PHE A 54 -0.20 5.24 2.63
N GLN A 55 -0.79 6.21 1.91
CA GLN A 55 -1.02 6.17 0.46
C GLN A 55 0.28 6.22 -0.38
N ASN A 56 1.43 6.52 0.22
CA ASN A 56 2.74 6.48 -0.42
C ASN A 56 3.75 5.76 0.47
N LEU A 57 3.92 4.45 0.24
CA LEU A 57 4.74 3.60 1.11
C LEU A 57 6.22 3.96 1.16
N SER A 58 6.81 4.45 0.06
CA SER A 58 8.20 4.89 0.07
C SER A 58 8.41 6.06 1.02
N ARG A 59 7.48 7.04 1.01
CA ARG A 59 7.50 8.17 1.94
C ARG A 59 7.21 7.72 3.38
N VAL A 60 6.27 6.81 3.55
CA VAL A 60 5.89 6.26 4.87
C VAL A 60 7.05 5.54 5.52
N ARG A 61 7.75 4.67 4.80
CA ARG A 61 8.93 3.94 5.30
C ARG A 61 9.96 4.90 5.88
N GLN A 62 10.31 5.95 5.12
CA GLN A 62 11.23 6.99 5.60
C GLN A 62 10.68 7.75 6.81
N THR A 63 9.38 8.05 6.81
CA THR A 63 8.76 8.80 7.90
C THR A 63 8.68 7.98 9.18
N LEU A 64 8.33 6.69 9.11
CA LEU A 64 8.32 5.76 10.25
C LEU A 64 9.72 5.54 10.82
N MET A 65 10.74 5.46 9.96
CA MET A 65 12.13 5.39 10.41
C MET A 65 12.51 6.64 11.22
N ASN A 66 12.15 7.82 10.75
CA ASN A 66 12.48 9.08 11.44
C ASN A 66 11.65 9.30 12.72
N LEU A 67 10.38 8.89 12.72
CA LEU A 67 9.46 9.13 13.82
C LEU A 67 9.59 8.10 14.95
N PHE A 68 9.79 6.83 14.60
CA PHE A 68 9.73 5.71 15.53
C PHE A 68 10.96 4.79 15.46
N GLY A 69 11.92 5.05 14.56
CA GLY A 69 13.06 4.14 14.34
C GLY A 69 12.68 2.82 13.66
N ILE A 70 11.51 2.76 12.99
CA ILE A 70 10.95 1.53 12.44
C ILE A 70 11.13 1.50 10.93
N ASP A 71 11.75 0.44 10.40
CA ASP A 71 11.67 0.12 8.98
C ASP A 71 10.43 -0.74 8.69
N LEU A 72 9.51 -0.20 7.89
CA LEU A 72 8.31 -0.92 7.44
C LEU A 72 8.65 -2.09 6.50
N ALA A 73 9.76 -2.00 5.76
CA ALA A 73 10.16 -3.03 4.80
C ALA A 73 10.74 -4.28 5.48
N ASP A 74 11.07 -4.24 6.77
CA ASP A 74 11.65 -5.38 7.50
C ASP A 74 10.75 -6.64 7.46
N ALA A 75 9.45 -6.46 7.24
CA ALA A 75 8.48 -7.56 7.19
C ALA A 75 8.48 -8.32 5.84
N LEU A 76 9.14 -7.78 4.81
CA LEU A 76 9.00 -8.23 3.43
C LEU A 76 10.36 -8.49 2.79
N THR A 77 10.42 -9.43 1.84
CA THR A 77 11.58 -9.52 0.94
C THR A 77 11.61 -8.34 -0.04
N SER A 78 12.73 -8.15 -0.73
CA SER A 78 12.87 -7.13 -1.78
C SER A 78 11.81 -7.29 -2.89
N GLU A 79 11.53 -8.53 -3.29
CA GLU A 79 10.52 -8.86 -4.29
C GLU A 79 9.12 -8.52 -3.80
N GLU A 80 8.78 -8.93 -2.57
CA GLU A 80 7.50 -8.61 -1.94
C GLU A 80 7.31 -7.09 -1.81
N TRP A 81 8.34 -6.37 -1.37
CA TRP A 81 8.32 -4.92 -1.29
C TRP A 81 8.02 -4.28 -2.65
N ASN A 82 8.69 -4.75 -3.71
CA ASN A 82 8.44 -4.26 -5.06
C ASN A 82 7.00 -4.54 -5.53
N MET A 83 6.45 -5.72 -5.23
CA MET A 83 5.03 -6.03 -5.53
C MET A 83 4.08 -5.03 -4.86
N VAL A 84 4.30 -4.71 -3.58
CA VAL A 84 3.47 -3.73 -2.87
C VAL A 84 3.65 -2.33 -3.49
N ILE A 85 4.88 -1.90 -3.81
CA ILE A 85 5.10 -0.61 -4.47
C ILE A 85 4.36 -0.53 -5.80
N GLN A 86 4.44 -1.57 -6.64
CA GLN A 86 3.74 -1.65 -7.92
C GLN A 86 2.23 -1.52 -7.72
N ALA A 87 1.64 -2.26 -6.78
CA ALA A 87 0.21 -2.16 -6.48
C ALA A 87 -0.23 -0.73 -6.09
N PHE A 88 0.57 -0.02 -5.29
CA PHE A 88 0.29 1.37 -4.93
C PHE A 88 0.40 2.32 -6.14
N GLN A 89 1.34 2.07 -7.05
CA GLN A 89 1.41 2.83 -8.31
C GLN A 89 0.21 2.51 -9.23
N LYS A 90 -0.24 1.25 -9.32
CA LYS A 90 -1.44 0.88 -10.08
C LYS A 90 -2.68 1.57 -9.52
N ARG A 91 -2.82 1.65 -8.18
CA ARG A 91 -3.91 2.41 -7.54
C ARG A 91 -3.92 3.89 -7.94
N HIS A 92 -2.74 4.53 -8.02
CA HIS A 92 -2.65 5.90 -8.54
C HIS A 92 -3.19 6.02 -9.96
N LEU A 93 -2.84 5.07 -10.85
CA LEU A 93 -3.33 5.08 -12.22
C LEU A 93 -4.86 4.95 -12.29
N ILE A 94 -5.45 4.02 -11.55
CA ILE A 94 -6.91 3.82 -11.53
C ILE A 94 -7.62 5.08 -11.01
N ALA A 95 -7.17 5.59 -9.86
CA ALA A 95 -7.84 6.69 -9.17
C ALA A 95 -7.70 8.04 -9.88
N HIS A 96 -6.58 8.27 -10.58
CA HIS A 96 -6.24 9.61 -11.08
C HIS A 96 -5.88 9.68 -12.57
N LYS A 97 -5.64 8.54 -13.22
CA LYS A 97 -5.24 8.47 -14.63
C LYS A 97 -6.18 7.61 -15.46
N MET A 98 -7.37 7.30 -14.96
CA MET A 98 -8.37 6.45 -15.64
C MET A 98 -7.80 5.06 -16.02
N GLY A 99 -6.83 4.56 -15.24
CA GLY A 99 -6.09 3.33 -15.50
C GLY A 99 -5.08 3.43 -16.64
N VAL A 100 -4.75 4.62 -17.14
CA VAL A 100 -3.77 4.79 -18.23
C VAL A 100 -2.37 4.97 -17.65
N ILE A 101 -1.42 4.13 -18.09
CA ILE A 101 -0.02 4.16 -17.67
C ILE A 101 0.63 5.49 -18.07
N ASP A 102 1.25 6.16 -17.10
CA ASP A 102 2.05 7.37 -17.30
C ASP A 102 3.54 7.14 -17.01
N GLU A 103 4.37 8.15 -17.30
CA GLU A 103 5.81 8.08 -17.08
C GLU A 103 6.18 7.91 -15.60
N GLU A 104 5.35 8.44 -14.70
CA GLU A 104 5.58 8.35 -13.26
C GLU A 104 5.45 6.91 -12.77
N TYR A 105 4.45 6.16 -13.26
CA TYR A 105 4.32 4.74 -13.01
C TYR A 105 5.55 3.97 -13.48
N VAL A 106 5.98 4.13 -14.75
CA VAL A 106 7.12 3.38 -15.31
C VAL A 106 8.38 3.58 -14.46
N ARG A 107 8.65 4.83 -14.06
CA ARG A 107 9.82 5.18 -13.23
C ARG A 107 9.75 4.59 -11.82
N LYS A 108 8.57 4.62 -11.17
CA LYS A 108 8.43 4.23 -9.75
C LYS A 108 8.15 2.74 -9.55
N ALA A 109 7.41 2.12 -10.48
CA ALA A 109 6.99 0.73 -10.40
C ALA A 109 8.09 -0.25 -10.84
N GLY A 110 9.08 0.22 -11.63
CA GLY A 110 10.10 -0.66 -12.20
C GLY A 110 9.53 -1.76 -13.10
N ASP A 111 8.33 -1.54 -13.64
CA ASP A 111 7.60 -2.49 -14.46
C ASP A 111 8.14 -2.44 -15.90
N ILE A 112 8.94 -3.44 -16.26
CA ILE A 112 9.60 -3.55 -17.57
C ILE A 112 8.61 -3.79 -18.72
N HIS A 113 7.37 -4.17 -18.41
CA HIS A 113 6.33 -4.43 -19.40
C HIS A 113 5.37 -3.24 -19.57
N ALA A 114 5.55 -2.19 -18.77
CA ALA A 114 4.72 -1.00 -18.80
C ALA A 114 4.96 -0.18 -20.07
N ILE A 115 3.87 0.17 -20.75
CA ILE A 115 3.92 1.02 -21.96
C ILE A 115 3.04 2.23 -21.71
N VAL A 116 3.66 3.41 -21.70
CA VAL A 116 2.97 4.70 -21.51
C VAL A 116 1.84 4.85 -22.52
N GLY A 117 0.68 5.31 -22.03
CA GLY A 117 -0.54 5.50 -22.83
C GLY A 117 -1.43 4.25 -22.94
N ARG A 118 -1.00 3.08 -22.47
CA ARG A 118 -1.87 1.88 -22.41
C ARG A 118 -2.66 1.80 -21.12
N LYS A 119 -3.80 1.12 -21.16
CA LYS A 119 -4.54 0.69 -19.96
C LYS A 119 -3.71 -0.31 -19.17
N ILE A 120 -3.58 -0.09 -17.86
CA ILE A 120 -3.03 -1.09 -16.95
C ILE A 120 -4.04 -2.23 -16.80
N SER A 121 -3.53 -3.46 -16.71
CA SER A 121 -4.35 -4.64 -16.38
C SER A 121 -4.05 -5.04 -14.94
N ILE A 122 -5.10 -5.38 -14.20
CA ILE A 122 -4.99 -5.88 -12.83
C ILE A 122 -5.62 -7.27 -12.76
N GLN A 123 -4.86 -8.23 -12.26
CA GLN A 123 -5.29 -9.61 -12.09
C GLN A 123 -5.88 -9.85 -10.70
N GLU A 124 -6.73 -10.86 -10.56
CA GLU A 124 -7.28 -11.22 -9.25
C GLU A 124 -6.18 -11.71 -8.30
N GLU A 125 -5.26 -12.53 -8.80
CA GLU A 125 -4.19 -13.15 -8.03
C GLU A 125 -3.24 -12.11 -7.45
N GLU A 126 -2.95 -11.02 -8.18
CA GLU A 126 -2.11 -9.94 -7.64
C GLU A 126 -2.80 -9.20 -6.49
N VAL A 127 -4.12 -9.00 -6.54
CA VAL A 127 -4.86 -8.36 -5.44
C VAL A 127 -4.90 -9.28 -4.22
N ARG A 128 -5.12 -10.58 -4.41
CA ARG A 128 -5.04 -11.56 -3.32
C ARG A 128 -3.64 -11.60 -2.69
N GLY A 129 -2.60 -11.58 -3.52
CA GLY A 129 -1.21 -11.49 -3.09
C GLY A 129 -0.97 -10.23 -2.26
N LEU A 130 -1.40 -9.07 -2.75
CA LEU A 130 -1.29 -7.79 -2.05
C LEU A 130 -1.98 -7.83 -0.68
N ILE A 131 -3.19 -8.37 -0.57
CA ILE A 131 -3.90 -8.48 0.71
C ILE A 131 -3.05 -9.24 1.74
N ASN A 132 -2.39 -10.33 1.34
CA ASN A 132 -1.50 -11.07 2.23
C ASN A 132 -0.28 -10.25 2.64
N LEU A 133 0.33 -9.50 1.72
CA LEU A 133 1.47 -8.63 2.02
C LEU A 133 1.09 -7.46 2.94
N LEU A 134 -0.06 -6.82 2.71
CA LEU A 134 -0.59 -5.77 3.57
C LEU A 134 -0.87 -6.28 4.99
N ARG A 135 -1.32 -7.53 5.14
CA ARG A 135 -1.46 -8.17 6.45
C ARG A 135 -0.10 -8.36 7.15
N LYS A 136 0.93 -8.80 6.42
CA LYS A 136 2.30 -8.92 6.98
C LYS A 136 2.81 -7.55 7.46
N LEU A 137 2.67 -6.52 6.61
CA LEU A 137 3.05 -5.15 6.94
C LEU A 137 2.27 -4.63 8.16
N GLY A 138 0.96 -4.86 8.21
CA GLY A 138 0.11 -4.40 9.30
C GLY A 138 0.48 -5.04 10.64
N SER A 139 0.71 -6.36 10.65
CA SER A 139 1.17 -7.09 11.83
C SER A 139 2.53 -6.59 12.32
N CYS A 140 3.50 -6.43 11.40
CA CYS A 140 4.83 -5.93 11.75
C CYS A 140 4.78 -4.51 12.31
N LEU A 141 4.03 -3.62 11.65
CA LEU A 141 3.86 -2.24 12.09
C LEU A 141 3.24 -2.18 13.49
N SER A 142 2.18 -2.95 13.74
CA SER A 142 1.53 -3.03 15.06
C SER A 142 2.51 -3.52 16.13
N GLN A 143 3.25 -4.59 15.86
CA GLN A 143 4.21 -5.14 16.80
C GLN A 143 5.33 -4.14 17.11
N LYS A 144 5.97 -3.58 16.08
CA LYS A 144 7.10 -2.67 16.27
C LYS A 144 6.70 -1.36 16.96
N ILE A 145 5.55 -0.78 16.59
CA ILE A 145 5.06 0.44 17.23
C ILE A 145 4.67 0.16 18.70
N GLN A 146 4.17 -1.02 19.04
CA GLN A 146 3.84 -1.39 20.44
C GLN A 146 5.08 -1.72 21.27
N SER A 147 6.08 -2.41 20.70
CA SER A 147 7.31 -2.75 21.41
C SER A 147 8.21 -1.54 21.65
N ALA A 148 8.18 -0.53 20.78
CA ALA A 148 8.83 0.77 21.01
C ALA A 148 8.29 1.51 22.27
N THR A 149 7.29 0.95 22.94
CA THR A 149 6.62 1.55 24.09
C THR A 149 6.93 0.92 25.44
N GLU A 150 7.64 -0.21 25.45
CA GLU A 150 8.02 -0.93 26.68
C GLU A 150 9.43 -0.57 27.17
N GLU A 151 10.22 0.17 26.37
CA GLU A 151 11.60 0.57 26.69
C GLU A 151 11.74 2.04 27.15
N SER A 152 10.64 2.72 27.48
CA SER A 152 10.62 4.12 27.97
C SER A 152 10.19 4.26 29.42
#